data_AF-A0A6P0K1G3-F1
#
_entry.id   AF-A0A6P0K1G3-F1
#
_cell.length_a   1.000
_cell.length_b   1.000
_cell.length_c   1.000
_cell.angle_alpha   90.00
_cell.angle_beta   90.00
_cell.angle_gamma   90.00
#
_symmetry.space_group_name_H-M   'P 1'
#
loop_
_entity.id
_entity.type
_entity.pdbx_description
1 polymer ?
#
loop_
_entity_poly.entity_id
_entity_poly.type
_entity_poly.pdbx_seq_one_letter_code
_entity_poly.pdbx_strand_id
1 'polypeptide(L)'
;MTLKNFNLLGLVTVAVPVLISCIYSRTVAGEITVSGNCGDLNCEQLLAQLKSNWSEQISQYTAECQSGKNLGLNVWNRNESKVVTLICWGDKDPNGEIYGTSLGLLPFPGDEENFTSKWNCWNSDECKNALIKLRDQYPEEIRKYEVECAMESGELTLVIPQVNGLSEANVQCSFFVPNTQIDDNGDGVADGAVAKPTSVDITLGTLTLPQ
;
A
#
# COMPACT_ATOMS: atom_id res chain seq x y z
N MET A 1 19.15 89.86 -25.72
CA MET A 1 19.85 88.87 -24.86
C MET A 1 18.78 87.90 -24.38
N THR A 2 18.62 86.80 -25.11
CA THR A 2 17.40 85.99 -25.14
C THR A 2 17.62 84.71 -24.33
N LEU A 3 16.89 84.55 -23.22
CA LEU A 3 16.98 83.39 -22.34
C LEU A 3 15.76 82.48 -22.52
N LYS A 4 16.03 81.41 -23.28
CA LYS A 4 15.47 80.06 -23.33
C LYS A 4 14.16 79.75 -22.57
N ASN A 5 13.16 79.35 -23.36
CA ASN A 5 12.10 78.40 -22.99
C ASN A 5 12.70 77.03 -22.62
N PHE A 6 12.13 76.32 -21.63
CA PHE A 6 11.90 74.87 -21.72
C PHE A 6 10.77 74.43 -20.76
N ASN A 7 9.87 73.62 -21.34
CA ASN A 7 8.63 73.08 -20.78
C ASN A 7 8.85 72.18 -19.56
N LEU A 8 7.97 72.31 -18.56
CA LEU A 8 7.75 71.35 -17.49
C LEU A 8 6.59 70.42 -17.92
N LEU A 9 6.91 69.27 -18.51
CA LEU A 9 5.93 68.20 -18.79
C LEU A 9 5.91 67.25 -17.59
N GLY A 10 4.70 67.03 -17.06
CA GLY A 10 4.45 66.27 -15.84
C GLY A 10 4.83 64.80 -15.94
N LEU A 11 5.38 64.28 -14.84
CA LEU A 11 5.50 62.85 -14.58
C LEU A 11 4.10 62.24 -14.43
N VAL A 12 3.76 61.29 -15.29
CA VAL A 12 2.73 60.28 -15.00
C VAL A 12 3.46 58.96 -14.75
N THR A 13 3.52 58.55 -13.49
CA THR A 13 4.05 57.25 -13.08
C THR A 13 3.03 56.17 -13.41
N VAL A 14 3.31 55.37 -14.44
CA VAL A 14 2.58 54.12 -14.71
C VAL A 14 3.30 53.01 -13.94
N ALA A 15 2.74 52.61 -12.80
CA ALA A 15 3.16 51.41 -12.10
C ALA A 15 2.70 50.18 -12.89
N VAL A 16 3.63 49.46 -13.50
CA VAL A 16 3.37 48.16 -14.12
C VAL A 16 3.36 47.12 -13.01
N PRO A 17 2.24 46.43 -12.73
CA PRO A 17 2.26 45.31 -11.81
C PRO A 17 3.05 44.18 -12.48
N VAL A 18 4.25 43.92 -11.96
CA VAL A 18 4.99 42.68 -12.26
C VAL A 18 4.21 41.55 -11.59
N LEU A 19 3.34 40.91 -12.36
CA LEU A 19 2.77 39.63 -11.99
C LEU A 19 3.93 38.63 -11.97
N ILE A 20 4.51 38.42 -10.79
CA ILE A 20 5.34 37.24 -10.50
C ILE A 20 4.38 36.06 -10.60
N SER A 21 4.23 35.55 -11.83
CA SER A 21 3.63 34.26 -12.07
C SER A 21 4.54 33.25 -11.37
N CYS A 22 4.13 32.82 -10.17
CA CYS A 22 4.62 31.59 -9.58
C CYS A 22 4.19 30.47 -10.53
N ILE A 23 4.99 30.26 -11.59
CA ILE A 23 4.98 29.00 -12.32
C ILE A 23 5.55 28.01 -11.30
N TYR A 24 4.67 27.48 -10.46
CA TYR A 24 4.91 26.18 -9.88
C TYR A 24 5.17 25.27 -11.07
N SER A 25 6.43 24.97 -11.32
CA SER A 25 6.80 23.79 -12.09
C SER A 25 6.14 22.63 -11.38
N ARG A 26 4.91 22.30 -11.79
CA ARG A 26 4.39 20.96 -11.63
C ARG A 26 5.39 20.12 -12.41
N THR A 27 6.34 19.51 -11.71
CA THR A 27 6.94 18.28 -12.20
C THR A 27 5.76 17.45 -12.62
N VAL A 28 5.59 17.22 -13.92
CA VAL A 28 4.62 16.25 -14.40
C VAL A 28 5.15 14.95 -13.82
N ALA A 29 4.58 14.54 -12.69
CA ALA A 29 4.80 13.22 -12.15
C ALA A 29 4.49 12.28 -13.33
N GLY A 30 5.51 11.62 -13.86
CA GLY A 30 5.33 10.58 -14.86
C GLY A 30 4.27 9.61 -14.35
N GLU A 31 3.32 9.27 -15.21
CA GLU A 31 2.31 8.27 -14.91
C GLU A 31 3.03 6.95 -14.57
N ILE A 32 2.60 6.29 -13.50
CA ILE A 32 3.11 4.95 -13.15
C ILE A 32 2.70 4.01 -14.26
N THR A 33 3.67 3.29 -14.85
CA THR A 33 3.37 2.21 -15.78
C THR A 33 2.93 0.98 -14.99
N VAL A 34 2.07 0.16 -15.58
CA VAL A 34 1.59 -1.07 -14.94
C VAL A 34 1.79 -2.25 -15.87
N SER A 35 2.29 -3.37 -15.34
CA SER A 35 2.48 -4.61 -16.09
C SER A 35 2.36 -5.84 -15.18
N GLY A 36 2.38 -7.03 -15.75
CA GLY A 36 2.38 -8.30 -15.02
C GLY A 36 1.30 -9.28 -15.48
N ASN A 37 1.01 -10.25 -14.63
CA ASN A 37 -0.03 -11.25 -14.86
C ASN A 37 -1.33 -10.83 -14.13
N CYS A 38 -2.24 -10.22 -14.89
CA CYS A 38 -3.47 -9.61 -14.35
C CYS A 38 -4.71 -10.51 -14.46
N GLY A 39 -4.50 -11.82 -14.67
CA GLY A 39 -5.56 -12.82 -14.79
C GLY A 39 -6.39 -12.61 -16.05
N ASP A 40 -7.71 -12.58 -15.89
CA ASP A 40 -8.66 -12.40 -17.00
C ASP A 40 -8.80 -10.93 -17.46
N LEU A 41 -8.20 -9.98 -16.72
CA LEU A 41 -8.18 -8.56 -17.02
C LEU A 41 -6.83 -8.15 -17.60
N ASN A 42 -6.78 -7.05 -18.34
CA ASN A 42 -5.51 -6.34 -18.53
C ASN A 42 -5.14 -5.55 -17.26
N CYS A 43 -3.86 -5.19 -17.14
CA CYS A 43 -3.33 -4.63 -15.90
C CYS A 43 -3.84 -3.22 -15.60
N GLU A 44 -4.13 -2.42 -16.62
CA GLU A 44 -4.75 -1.10 -16.47
C GLU A 44 -6.17 -1.21 -15.92
N GLN A 45 -6.96 -2.18 -16.43
CA GLN A 45 -8.31 -2.46 -15.94
C GLN A 45 -8.30 -2.96 -14.51
N LEU A 46 -7.40 -3.90 -14.18
CA LEU A 46 -7.26 -4.41 -12.82
C LEU A 46 -6.87 -3.27 -11.86
N LEU A 47 -5.87 -2.46 -12.20
CA LEU A 47 -5.45 -1.31 -11.40
C LEU A 47 -6.59 -0.31 -11.21
N ALA A 48 -7.39 -0.04 -12.24
CA ALA A 48 -8.54 0.86 -12.14
C ALA A 48 -9.61 0.35 -11.16
N GLN A 49 -9.89 -0.97 -11.16
CA GLN A 49 -10.83 -1.57 -10.21
C GLN A 49 -10.27 -1.54 -8.79
N LEU A 50 -8.99 -1.87 -8.61
CA LEU A 50 -8.33 -1.76 -7.30
C LEU A 50 -8.35 -0.31 -6.78
N LYS A 51 -8.12 0.69 -7.64
CA LYS A 51 -8.24 2.12 -7.26
C LYS A 51 -9.65 2.51 -6.82
N SER A 52 -10.68 1.88 -7.39
CA SER A 52 -12.08 2.14 -7.02
C SER A 52 -12.44 1.52 -5.66
N ASN A 53 -12.00 0.28 -5.41
CA ASN A 53 -12.40 -0.48 -4.22
C ASN A 53 -11.46 -0.27 -3.02
N TRP A 54 -10.19 0.03 -3.29
CA TRP A 54 -9.09 0.12 -2.32
C TRP A 54 -8.28 1.41 -2.54
N SER A 55 -8.98 2.53 -2.69
CA SER A 55 -8.38 3.81 -3.10
C SER A 55 -7.27 4.28 -2.16
N GLU A 56 -7.43 4.07 -0.85
CA GLU A 56 -6.46 4.46 0.16
C GLU A 56 -5.17 3.64 0.02
N GLN A 57 -5.27 2.31 0.01
CA GLN A 57 -4.13 1.42 -0.11
C GLN A 57 -3.39 1.62 -1.44
N ILE A 58 -4.10 1.72 -2.56
CA ILE A 58 -3.43 2.00 -3.84
C ILE A 58 -2.76 3.37 -3.84
N SER A 59 -3.34 4.38 -3.17
CA SER A 59 -2.67 5.70 -3.04
C SER A 59 -1.39 5.61 -2.22
N GLN A 60 -1.38 4.82 -1.15
CA GLN A 60 -0.17 4.56 -0.35
C GLN A 60 0.89 3.82 -1.18
N TYR A 61 0.52 2.70 -1.81
CA TYR A 61 1.42 1.90 -2.65
C TYR A 61 1.98 2.68 -3.84
N THR A 62 1.19 3.54 -4.48
CA THR A 62 1.67 4.38 -5.58
C THR A 62 2.52 5.57 -5.10
N ALA A 63 2.33 6.04 -3.87
CA ALA A 63 3.22 7.04 -3.27
C ALA A 63 4.59 6.42 -2.90
N GLU A 64 4.58 5.19 -2.38
CA GLU A 64 5.79 4.40 -2.12
C GLU A 64 6.49 4.02 -3.43
N CYS A 65 5.72 3.61 -4.44
CA CYS A 65 6.20 3.33 -5.79
C CYS A 65 6.31 4.61 -6.62
N GLN A 66 7.30 5.43 -6.27
CA GLN A 66 7.64 6.72 -6.86
C GLN A 66 7.27 6.86 -8.35
N SER A 67 6.78 8.04 -8.70
CA SER A 67 6.43 8.40 -10.08
C SER A 67 7.54 8.08 -11.10
N GLY A 68 7.16 7.51 -12.24
CA GLY A 68 8.07 7.05 -13.29
C GLY A 68 8.60 5.62 -13.12
N LYS A 69 8.19 4.91 -12.05
CA LYS A 69 8.45 3.49 -11.85
C LYS A 69 7.33 2.61 -12.40
N ASN A 70 7.62 1.32 -12.51
CA ASN A 70 6.68 0.31 -12.96
C ASN A 70 6.03 -0.41 -11.77
N LEU A 71 4.70 -0.43 -11.75
CA LEU A 71 3.91 -1.19 -10.78
C LEU A 71 3.55 -2.55 -11.37
N GLY A 72 4.22 -3.60 -10.88
CA GLY A 72 3.90 -4.98 -11.20
C GLY A 72 2.66 -5.45 -10.47
N LEU A 73 1.75 -6.10 -11.20
CA LEU A 73 0.58 -6.78 -10.66
C LEU A 73 0.65 -8.27 -10.99
N ASN A 74 0.52 -9.12 -9.98
CA ASN A 74 0.48 -10.56 -10.19
C ASN A 74 -0.73 -11.17 -9.47
N VAL A 75 -1.63 -11.79 -10.23
CA VAL A 75 -2.83 -12.48 -9.74
C VAL A 75 -2.51 -13.94 -9.48
N TRP A 76 -2.81 -14.41 -8.26
CA TRP A 76 -2.62 -15.80 -7.87
C TRP A 76 -3.65 -16.25 -6.82
N ASN A 77 -3.77 -17.55 -6.60
CA ASN A 77 -4.72 -18.13 -5.65
C ASN A 77 -4.09 -18.26 -4.25
N ARG A 78 -4.69 -17.59 -3.26
CA ARG A 78 -4.33 -17.70 -1.83
C ARG A 78 -5.48 -18.40 -1.08
N ASN A 79 -5.34 -19.70 -0.87
CA ASN A 79 -6.40 -20.56 -0.33
C ASN A 79 -7.67 -20.51 -1.21
N GLU A 80 -8.78 -20.00 -0.67
CA GLU A 80 -10.10 -19.92 -1.31
C GLU A 80 -10.37 -18.55 -1.97
N SER A 81 -9.37 -17.65 -1.99
CA SER A 81 -9.48 -16.29 -2.54
C SER A 81 -8.42 -16.07 -3.62
N LYS A 82 -8.76 -15.33 -4.68
CA LYS A 82 -7.76 -14.73 -5.58
C LYS A 82 -7.25 -13.42 -5.00
N VAL A 83 -5.94 -13.23 -5.10
CA VAL A 83 -5.26 -12.03 -4.60
C VAL A 83 -4.37 -11.44 -5.69
N VAL A 84 -4.05 -10.16 -5.53
CA VAL A 84 -3.14 -9.40 -6.37
C VAL A 84 -1.95 -8.99 -5.52
N THR A 85 -0.76 -9.49 -5.83
CA THR A 85 0.47 -8.94 -5.29
C THR A 85 0.84 -7.69 -6.08
N LEU A 86 1.20 -6.62 -5.37
CA LEU A 86 1.72 -5.39 -5.96
C LEU A 86 3.21 -5.27 -5.68
N ILE A 87 4.01 -5.06 -6.72
CA ILE A 87 5.47 -4.90 -6.63
C ILE A 87 5.85 -3.58 -7.30
N CYS A 88 6.66 -2.77 -6.62
CA CYS A 88 7.31 -1.65 -7.26
C CYS A 88 8.63 -2.10 -7.88
N TRP A 89 8.71 -2.03 -9.21
CA TRP A 89 9.92 -2.39 -9.96
C TRP A 89 10.81 -1.17 -10.15
N GLY A 90 12.11 -1.39 -9.91
CA GLY A 90 13.17 -0.43 -10.17
C GLY A 90 13.51 -0.32 -11.65
N ASP A 91 14.57 0.45 -11.94
CA ASP A 91 15.12 0.46 -13.29
C ASP A 91 15.99 -0.78 -13.48
N LYS A 92 16.16 -1.18 -14.74
CA LYS A 92 17.09 -2.23 -15.12
C LYS A 92 18.51 -1.84 -14.72
N ASP A 93 19.18 -2.72 -14.00
CA ASP A 93 20.57 -2.53 -13.58
C ASP A 93 21.55 -2.71 -14.76
N PRO A 94 22.85 -2.41 -14.59
CA PRO A 94 23.84 -2.59 -15.65
C PRO A 94 24.03 -4.03 -16.15
N ASN A 95 23.64 -5.04 -15.36
CA ASN A 95 23.69 -6.46 -15.74
C ASN A 95 22.43 -6.90 -16.49
N GLY A 96 21.40 -6.05 -16.51
CA GLY A 96 20.13 -6.37 -17.14
C GLY A 96 19.10 -6.96 -16.19
N GLU A 97 19.30 -6.88 -14.87
CA GLU A 97 18.37 -7.38 -13.87
C GLU A 97 17.43 -6.25 -13.41
N ILE A 98 16.16 -6.57 -13.16
CA ILE A 98 15.18 -5.62 -12.59
C ILE A 98 14.86 -6.08 -11.17
N TYR A 99 15.11 -5.18 -10.21
CA TYR A 99 14.85 -5.45 -8.81
C TYR A 99 13.58 -4.76 -8.34
N GLY A 100 12.81 -5.44 -7.50
CA GLY A 100 11.52 -4.94 -7.02
C GLY A 100 11.33 -5.07 -5.51
N THR A 101 10.47 -4.21 -4.97
CA THR A 101 10.01 -4.28 -3.59
C THR A 101 8.51 -4.55 -3.60
N SER A 102 8.10 -5.63 -2.93
CA SER A 102 6.67 -5.91 -2.73
C SER A 102 6.07 -4.86 -1.82
N LEU A 103 4.93 -4.32 -2.23
CA LEU A 103 4.18 -3.29 -1.52
C LEU A 103 3.09 -3.92 -0.64
N GLY A 104 2.54 -5.06 -1.07
CA GLY A 104 1.52 -5.80 -0.32
C GLY A 104 0.56 -6.54 -1.23
N LEU A 105 -0.56 -6.95 -0.65
CA LEU A 105 -1.61 -7.74 -1.28
C LEU A 105 -2.95 -7.03 -1.20
N LEU A 106 -3.74 -7.17 -2.26
CA LEU A 106 -5.15 -6.82 -2.27
C LEU A 106 -5.98 -7.99 -2.78
N PRO A 107 -7.27 -8.09 -2.44
CA PRO A 107 -8.14 -9.06 -3.09
C PRO A 107 -8.27 -8.76 -4.57
N PHE A 108 -8.40 -9.82 -5.37
CA PHE A 108 -8.90 -9.65 -6.73
C PHE A 108 -10.35 -9.14 -6.69
N PRO A 109 -10.79 -8.26 -7.62
CA PRO A 109 -12.16 -7.76 -7.62
C PRO A 109 -13.20 -8.89 -7.64
N GLY A 110 -14.08 -8.90 -6.64
CA GLY A 110 -15.08 -9.95 -6.42
C GLY A 110 -14.70 -11.01 -5.38
N ASP A 111 -13.44 -11.04 -4.92
CA ASP A 111 -12.93 -11.97 -3.91
C ASP A 111 -12.79 -11.34 -2.50
N GLU A 112 -13.31 -10.13 -2.29
CA GLU A 112 -13.16 -9.36 -1.06
C GLU A 112 -13.71 -10.08 0.19
N GLU A 113 -14.80 -10.82 0.05
CA GLU A 113 -15.42 -11.56 1.17
C GLU A 113 -14.47 -12.62 1.74
N ASN A 114 -13.74 -13.32 0.86
CA ASN A 114 -12.84 -14.41 1.23
C ASN A 114 -11.40 -13.92 1.54
N PHE A 115 -11.14 -12.62 1.42
CA PHE A 115 -9.83 -12.04 1.68
C PHE A 115 -9.61 -11.84 3.18
N THR A 116 -9.07 -12.86 3.83
CA THR A 116 -8.84 -12.90 5.28
C THR A 116 -7.55 -13.64 5.61
N SER A 117 -6.90 -13.23 6.70
CA SER A 117 -5.79 -13.98 7.30
C SER A 117 -6.29 -15.05 8.26
N LYS A 118 -5.53 -16.14 8.34
CA LYS A 118 -5.86 -17.25 9.25
C LYS A 118 -5.46 -16.88 10.67
N TRP A 119 -6.28 -17.34 11.62
CA TRP A 119 -5.96 -17.30 13.04
C TRP A 119 -5.17 -18.54 13.45
N ASN A 120 -4.01 -18.32 14.06
CA ASN A 120 -3.17 -19.34 14.62
C ASN A 120 -3.33 -19.36 16.15
N CYS A 121 -4.11 -20.32 16.64
CA CYS A 121 -4.29 -20.54 18.08
C CYS A 121 -3.33 -21.58 18.66
N TRP A 122 -2.37 -22.12 17.90
CA TRP A 122 -1.43 -23.17 18.33
C TRP A 122 -2.05 -24.32 19.15
N ASN A 123 -3.27 -24.74 18.80
CA ASN A 123 -4.08 -25.73 19.53
C ASN A 123 -4.51 -25.35 20.96
N SER A 124 -4.45 -24.08 21.34
CA SER A 124 -5.03 -23.58 22.59
C SER A 124 -6.55 -23.43 22.48
N ASP A 125 -7.28 -24.18 23.31
CA ASP A 125 -8.74 -24.06 23.41
C ASP A 125 -9.16 -22.73 24.03
N GLU A 126 -8.33 -22.15 24.90
CA GLU A 126 -8.54 -20.81 25.43
C GLU A 126 -8.57 -19.76 24.31
N CYS A 127 -7.59 -19.80 23.40
CA CYS A 127 -7.54 -18.92 22.24
C CYS A 127 -8.76 -19.10 21.33
N LYS A 128 -9.13 -20.35 21.00
CA LYS A 128 -10.28 -20.63 20.14
C LYS A 128 -11.58 -20.11 20.74
N ASN A 129 -11.81 -20.37 22.03
CA ASN A 129 -13.01 -19.92 22.74
C ASN A 129 -13.06 -18.39 22.85
N ALA A 130 -11.92 -17.75 23.16
CA ALA A 130 -11.82 -16.30 23.18
C ALA A 130 -12.14 -15.69 21.80
N LEU A 131 -11.61 -16.27 20.72
CA LEU A 131 -11.87 -15.79 19.36
C LEU A 131 -13.34 -15.90 18.97
N ILE A 132 -14.03 -16.98 19.36
CA ILE A 132 -15.48 -17.13 19.13
C ILE A 132 -16.23 -15.99 19.80
N LYS A 133 -16.00 -15.77 21.10
CA LYS A 133 -16.64 -14.69 21.85
C LYS A 133 -16.32 -13.30 21.28
N LEU A 134 -15.07 -13.07 20.88
CA LEU A 134 -14.63 -11.80 20.30
C LEU A 134 -15.27 -11.55 18.93
N ARG A 135 -15.44 -12.58 18.09
CA ARG A 135 -16.15 -12.47 16.81
C ARG A 135 -17.62 -12.12 17.00
N ASP A 136 -18.26 -12.68 18.02
CA ASP A 136 -19.65 -12.36 18.35
C ASP A 136 -19.80 -10.91 18.84
N GLN A 137 -18.84 -10.41 19.61
CA GLN A 137 -18.91 -9.07 20.21
C GLN A 137 -18.38 -7.95 19.31
N TYR A 138 -17.32 -8.22 18.54
CA TYR A 138 -16.58 -7.25 17.71
C TYR A 138 -16.36 -7.79 16.28
N PRO A 139 -17.44 -8.16 15.55
CA PRO A 139 -17.31 -8.80 14.24
C PRO A 139 -16.57 -7.91 13.22
N GLU A 140 -16.85 -6.60 13.23
CA GLU A 140 -16.25 -5.64 12.28
C GLU A 140 -14.77 -5.40 12.58
N GLU A 141 -14.39 -5.26 13.85
CA GLU A 141 -12.98 -5.10 14.25
C GLU A 141 -12.16 -6.36 13.95
N ILE A 142 -12.71 -7.55 14.23
CA ILE A 142 -12.05 -8.80 13.87
C ILE A 142 -11.88 -8.91 12.35
N ARG A 143 -12.94 -8.59 11.58
CA ARG A 143 -12.87 -8.58 10.12
C ARG A 143 -11.81 -7.60 9.62
N LYS A 144 -11.72 -6.42 10.22
CA LYS A 144 -10.70 -5.41 9.89
C LYS A 144 -9.29 -5.95 10.12
N TYR A 145 -9.01 -6.53 11.29
CA TYR A 145 -7.69 -7.11 11.56
C TYR A 145 -7.33 -8.26 10.62
N GLU A 146 -8.33 -9.05 10.24
CA GLU A 146 -8.20 -10.10 9.23
C GLU A 146 -7.84 -9.58 7.84
N VAL A 147 -8.44 -8.47 7.41
CA VAL A 147 -8.06 -7.80 6.15
C VAL A 147 -6.65 -7.21 6.25
N GLU A 148 -6.37 -6.44 7.30
CA GLU A 148 -5.09 -5.75 7.47
C GLU A 148 -3.92 -6.74 7.49
N CYS A 149 -4.05 -7.84 8.23
CA CYS A 149 -3.02 -8.86 8.24
C CYS A 149 -2.91 -9.62 6.91
N ALA A 150 -4.01 -9.75 6.17
CA ALA A 150 -4.00 -10.40 4.85
C ALA A 150 -3.24 -9.60 3.80
N MET A 151 -3.26 -8.26 3.89
CA MET A 151 -2.49 -7.37 3.02
C MET A 151 -0.98 -7.62 3.12
N GLU A 152 -0.50 -8.06 4.27
CA GLU A 152 0.91 -8.41 4.52
C GLU A 152 1.21 -9.91 4.29
N SER A 153 0.25 -10.68 3.78
CA SER A 153 0.30 -12.15 3.74
C SER A 153 0.52 -12.81 5.12
N GLY A 154 0.17 -12.12 6.21
CA GLY A 154 0.47 -12.57 7.57
C GLY A 154 -0.50 -13.60 8.14
N GLU A 155 -0.19 -14.08 9.33
CA GLU A 155 -1.04 -14.90 10.19
C GLU A 155 -1.38 -14.13 11.46
N LEU A 156 -2.62 -14.28 11.92
CA LEU A 156 -3.11 -13.63 13.14
C LEU A 156 -2.90 -14.52 14.36
N THR A 157 -2.50 -13.92 15.47
CA THR A 157 -2.41 -14.59 16.77
C THR A 157 -3.13 -13.76 17.82
N LEU A 158 -3.80 -14.42 18.76
CA LEU A 158 -4.38 -13.79 19.93
C LEU A 158 -3.45 -13.97 21.13
N VAL A 159 -2.91 -12.87 21.66
CA VAL A 159 -2.04 -12.88 22.85
C VAL A 159 -2.84 -12.37 24.04
N ILE A 160 -3.14 -13.27 24.98
CA ILE A 160 -3.87 -12.97 26.21
C ILE A 160 -2.83 -12.79 27.34
N PRO A 161 -2.58 -11.56 27.83
CA PRO A 161 -1.62 -11.33 28.90
C PRO A 161 -2.11 -11.99 30.20
N GLN A 162 -1.24 -12.75 30.86
CA GLN A 162 -1.56 -13.40 32.14
C GLN A 162 -1.49 -12.46 33.35
N VAL A 163 -1.19 -11.17 33.13
CA VAL A 163 -0.81 -10.23 34.19
C VAL A 163 -1.90 -9.17 34.35
N ASN A 164 -2.42 -9.11 35.58
CA ASN A 164 -3.52 -8.27 36.06
C ASN A 164 -4.88 -8.80 35.59
N GLY A 165 -5.90 -8.75 36.45
CA GLY A 165 -7.28 -9.19 36.16
C GLY A 165 -8.00 -8.37 35.07
N LEU A 166 -7.27 -7.89 34.08
CA LEU A 166 -7.71 -7.30 32.83
C LEU A 166 -8.07 -8.43 31.88
N SER A 167 -9.34 -8.47 31.50
CA SER A 167 -9.85 -9.31 30.44
C SER A 167 -9.51 -8.65 29.10
N GLU A 168 -8.26 -8.68 28.67
CA GLU A 168 -7.81 -8.09 27.41
C GLU A 168 -7.01 -9.07 26.57
N ALA A 169 -7.11 -8.95 25.26
CA ALA A 169 -6.37 -9.76 24.31
C ALA A 169 -5.80 -8.87 23.20
N ASN A 170 -4.51 -9.03 22.93
CA ASN A 170 -3.84 -8.34 21.85
C ASN A 170 -3.95 -9.16 20.57
N VAL A 171 -4.40 -8.52 19.50
CA VAL A 171 -4.42 -9.10 18.17
C VAL A 171 -3.10 -8.78 17.50
N GLN A 172 -2.30 -9.81 17.24
CA GLN A 172 -1.01 -9.68 16.57
C GLN A 172 -1.08 -10.22 15.15
N CYS A 173 -0.38 -9.56 14.23
CA CYS A 173 -0.13 -10.05 12.88
C CYS A 173 1.36 -10.35 12.73
N SER A 174 1.65 -11.59 12.38
CA SER A 174 3.00 -12.09 12.12
C SER A 174 3.15 -12.33 10.63
N PHE A 175 4.14 -11.71 10.00
CA PHE A 175 4.38 -11.86 8.57
C PHE A 175 5.88 -11.78 8.25
N PHE A 176 6.21 -12.15 7.02
CA PHE A 176 7.56 -12.05 6.51
C PHE A 176 7.64 -10.85 5.59
N VAL A 177 8.52 -9.89 5.92
CA VAL A 177 8.84 -8.83 4.96
C VAL A 177 9.52 -9.50 3.77
N PRO A 178 8.89 -9.40 2.58
CA PRO A 178 9.39 -10.07 1.39
C PRO A 178 10.79 -9.60 1.06
N ASN A 179 11.59 -10.52 0.53
CA ASN A 179 12.88 -10.20 -0.04
C ASN A 179 12.76 -9.27 -1.25
N THR A 180 13.86 -8.65 -1.65
CA THR A 180 13.92 -7.94 -2.93
C THR A 180 13.65 -8.95 -4.04
N GLN A 181 12.63 -8.68 -4.84
CA GLN A 181 12.21 -9.54 -5.96
C GLN A 181 13.09 -9.27 -7.18
N ILE A 182 13.20 -10.24 -8.08
CA ILE A 182 13.87 -10.12 -9.37
C ILE A 182 12.84 -10.37 -10.47
N ASP A 183 12.89 -9.56 -11.52
CA ASP A 183 12.22 -9.75 -12.80
C ASP A 183 13.29 -9.77 -13.91
N ASP A 184 13.61 -10.96 -14.41
CA ASP A 184 14.68 -11.17 -15.40
C ASP A 184 14.20 -10.86 -16.82
N ASN A 185 12.90 -10.99 -17.06
CA ASN A 185 12.31 -10.97 -18.39
C ASN A 185 11.59 -9.64 -18.71
N GLY A 186 11.32 -8.82 -17.70
CA GLY A 186 10.69 -7.51 -17.79
C GLY A 186 9.16 -7.54 -17.95
N ASP A 187 8.49 -8.64 -17.62
CA ASP A 187 7.04 -8.76 -17.71
C ASP A 187 6.30 -8.13 -16.51
N GLY A 188 7.02 -7.76 -15.44
CA GLY A 188 6.47 -7.21 -14.21
C GLY A 188 6.00 -8.26 -13.20
N VAL A 189 6.36 -9.52 -13.39
CA VAL A 189 6.15 -10.63 -12.46
C VAL A 189 7.50 -11.05 -11.87
N ALA A 190 7.51 -11.40 -10.58
CA ALA A 190 8.73 -11.87 -9.94
C ALA A 190 9.12 -13.28 -10.44
N ASP A 191 10.32 -13.40 -11.00
CA ASP A 191 10.96 -14.65 -11.41
C ASP A 191 11.72 -15.31 -10.25
N GLY A 192 12.07 -14.52 -9.24
CA GLY A 192 12.82 -14.97 -8.07
C GLY A 192 12.99 -13.86 -7.05
N ALA A 193 13.83 -14.10 -6.05
CA ALA A 193 14.11 -13.09 -5.04
C ALA A 193 15.46 -13.29 -4.34
N VAL A 194 16.05 -12.21 -3.85
CA VAL A 194 17.38 -12.20 -3.23
C VAL A 194 17.31 -12.08 -1.70
N ALA A 195 18.06 -12.95 -1.03
CA ALA A 195 18.14 -13.07 0.43
C ALA A 195 16.92 -13.73 1.10
N LYS A 196 17.10 -14.05 2.39
CA LYS A 196 16.05 -14.64 3.23
C LYS A 196 15.11 -13.54 3.73
N PRO A 197 13.80 -13.82 3.82
CA PRO A 197 12.86 -12.87 4.39
C PRO A 197 13.13 -12.64 5.88
N THR A 198 12.64 -11.51 6.40
CA THR A 198 12.69 -11.17 7.83
C THR A 198 11.31 -11.32 8.45
N SER A 199 11.21 -12.01 9.58
CA SER A 199 9.95 -12.11 10.33
C SER A 199 9.67 -10.81 11.07
N VAL A 200 8.43 -10.35 11.02
CA VAL A 200 7.94 -9.15 11.71
C VAL A 200 6.64 -9.51 12.43
N ASP A 201 6.53 -9.05 13.67
CA ASP A 201 5.33 -9.18 14.50
C ASP A 201 4.84 -7.78 14.86
N ILE A 202 3.60 -7.45 14.49
CA ILE A 202 2.96 -6.18 14.85
C ILE A 202 1.70 -6.43 15.66
N THR A 203 1.37 -5.51 16.57
CA THR A 203 0.07 -5.52 17.27
C THR A 203 -0.88 -4.62 16.51
N LEU A 204 -1.98 -5.18 16.00
CA LEU A 204 -3.02 -4.45 15.28
C LEU A 204 -3.99 -3.74 16.24
N GLY A 205 -4.18 -4.31 17.43
CA GLY A 205 -4.97 -3.68 18.48
C GLY A 205 -5.18 -4.57 19.70
N THR A 206 -5.95 -4.05 20.63
CA THR A 206 -6.31 -4.72 21.89
C THR A 206 -7.84 -4.76 22.00
N LEU A 207 -8.38 -5.93 22.33
CA LEU A 207 -9.81 -6.14 22.54
C LEU A 207 -10.07 -6.60 23.96
N THR A 208 -11.16 -6.13 24.56
CA THR A 208 -11.61 -6.64 25.86
C THR A 208 -12.25 -8.02 25.68
N LEU A 209 -11.75 -9.02 26.39
CA LEU A 209 -12.30 -10.37 26.43
C LEU A 209 -13.70 -10.36 27.04
N PRO A 210 -14.69 -10.98 26.38
CA PRO A 210 -16.05 -11.04 26.91
C PRO A 210 -16.11 -12.00 28.11
N GLN A 211 -16.86 -11.62 29.15
CA GLN A 211 -17.04 -12.45 30.35
C GLN A 211 -17.69 -13.80 30.02
#